data_AF-A0A559KR11-F1
#
_entry.id   AF-A0A559KR11-F1
#
_cell.length_a   1.000
_cell.length_b   1.000
_cell.length_c   1.000
_cell.angle_alpha   90.00
_cell.angle_beta   90.00
_cell.angle_gamma   90.00
#
_symmetry.space_group_name_H-M   'P 1'
#
loop_
_entity.id
_entity.type
_entity.pdbx_description
1 polymer ?
#
loop_
_entity_poly.entity_id
_entity_poly.type
_entity_poly.pdbx_seq_one_letter_code
_entity_poly.pdbx_strand_id
1 'polypeptide(L)'
;MPSSASFPFAFFFVSLVFAKLLHLYIHLRSITAIDFIVYLPTFFLQDVFLACLARLLLRPRRTIPSFVGYILASILTLITFGGASSELGFYYKTGGEIEWIDAGDFVNGEGLNVLVSESSGVLVAALIIIIVSWFTQTLLYRFVGNLISGLGKHIASVAEYLGTKIRPQKHVQHDPKMSSP
;
A
#
# COMPACT_ATOMS: atom_id res chain seq x y z
N MET A 1 -4.54 20.90 -6.69
CA MET A 1 -3.08 20.67 -6.66
C MET A 1 -2.82 19.33 -6.01
N PRO A 2 -2.01 18.43 -6.60
CA PRO A 2 -1.63 17.19 -5.93
C PRO A 2 -0.91 17.53 -4.61
N SER A 3 -1.28 16.86 -3.52
CA SER A 3 -0.55 17.03 -2.27
C SER A 3 0.85 16.43 -2.46
N SER A 4 1.87 16.96 -1.79
CA SER A 4 3.24 16.43 -1.83
C SER A 4 3.34 14.94 -1.44
N ALA A 5 2.32 14.40 -0.76
CA ALA A 5 2.18 12.99 -0.40
C ALA A 5 1.50 12.11 -1.48
N SER A 6 0.92 12.70 -2.53
CA SER A 6 0.15 11.97 -3.56
C SER A 6 1.05 11.13 -4.46
N PHE A 7 2.20 11.67 -4.87
CA PHE A 7 3.16 10.97 -5.72
C PHE A 7 3.79 9.74 -5.04
N PRO A 8 4.40 9.82 -3.84
CA PRO A 8 5.00 8.65 -3.18
C PRO A 8 3.95 7.56 -2.88
N PHE A 9 2.72 7.94 -2.55
CA PHE A 9 1.62 6.98 -2.38
C PHE A 9 1.30 6.23 -3.68
N ALA A 10 1.19 6.95 -4.79
CA ALA A 10 0.93 6.36 -6.10
C ALA A 10 2.07 5.45 -6.55
N PHE A 11 3.30 5.92 -6.34
CA PHE A 11 4.52 5.20 -6.69
C PHE A 11 4.63 3.87 -5.94
N PHE A 12 4.34 3.87 -4.64
CA PHE A 12 4.23 2.66 -3.83
C PHE A 12 3.13 1.72 -4.33
N PHE A 13 1.91 2.24 -4.53
CA PHE A 13 0.76 1.43 -4.91
C PHE A 13 0.94 0.78 -6.28
N VAL A 14 1.44 1.52 -7.27
CA VAL A 14 1.69 1.01 -8.61
C VAL A 14 2.80 -0.03 -8.60
N SER A 15 3.87 0.19 -7.82
CA SER A 15 4.95 -0.80 -7.66
C SER A 15 4.42 -2.12 -7.07
N LEU A 16 3.57 -2.05 -6.04
CA LEU A 16 2.91 -3.23 -5.46
C LEU A 16 2.03 -3.96 -6.47
N VAL A 17 1.21 -3.22 -7.23
CA VAL A 17 0.33 -3.81 -8.25
C VAL A 17 1.15 -4.52 -9.32
N PHE A 18 2.23 -3.92 -9.81
CA PHE A 18 3.08 -4.54 -10.83
C PHE A 18 3.80 -5.79 -10.31
N ALA A 19 4.37 -5.76 -9.10
CA ALA A 19 4.97 -6.95 -8.47
C ALA A 19 3.94 -8.08 -8.32
N LYS A 20 2.74 -7.76 -7.83
CA LYS A 20 1.67 -8.75 -7.69
C LYS A 20 1.22 -9.29 -9.03
N LEU A 21 0.97 -8.45 -10.03
CA LEU A 21 0.51 -8.88 -11.36
C LEU A 21 1.53 -9.81 -12.02
N LEU A 22 2.82 -9.52 -11.87
CA LEU A 22 3.87 -10.38 -12.41
C LEU A 22 3.92 -11.73 -11.66
N HIS A 23 3.94 -11.69 -10.33
CA HIS A 23 3.90 -12.91 -9.52
C HIS A 23 2.65 -13.76 -9.82
N LEU A 24 1.50 -13.09 -10.03
CA LEU A 24 0.26 -13.69 -10.49
C LEU A 24 0.45 -14.38 -11.83
N TYR A 25 1.01 -13.67 -12.80
CA TYR A 25 1.13 -14.12 -14.17
C TYR A 25 2.03 -15.35 -14.28
N ILE A 26 3.13 -15.36 -13.52
CA ILE A 26 4.05 -16.50 -13.45
C ILE A 26 3.37 -17.70 -12.76
N HIS A 27 2.70 -17.49 -11.61
CA HIS A 27 2.03 -18.57 -10.87
C HIS A 27 0.73 -19.07 -11.53
N LEU A 28 0.01 -18.25 -12.29
CA LEU A 28 -1.20 -18.62 -13.03
C LEU A 28 -0.93 -19.73 -14.06
N ARG A 29 0.32 -19.85 -14.51
CA ARG A 29 0.73 -20.92 -15.42
C ARG A 29 1.03 -22.24 -14.72
N SER A 30 1.22 -22.22 -13.41
CA SER A 30 1.71 -23.34 -12.60
C SER A 30 0.63 -23.94 -11.69
N ILE A 31 -0.35 -23.16 -11.23
CA ILE A 31 -1.32 -23.57 -10.20
C ILE A 31 -2.76 -23.68 -10.74
N THR A 32 -3.52 -24.63 -10.19
CA THR A 32 -4.96 -24.79 -10.44
C THR A 32 -5.71 -23.50 -10.07
N ALA A 33 -6.43 -22.90 -11.04
CA ALA A 33 -7.09 -21.60 -10.93
C ALA A 33 -8.06 -21.43 -9.72
N ILE A 34 -8.46 -22.53 -9.08
CA ILE A 34 -9.38 -22.55 -7.95
C ILE A 34 -8.71 -22.15 -6.63
N ASP A 35 -7.54 -22.72 -6.30
CA ASP A 35 -6.77 -22.32 -5.12
C ASP A 35 -6.33 -20.87 -5.23
N PHE A 36 -5.98 -20.48 -6.45
CA PHE A 36 -5.68 -19.11 -6.80
C PHE A 36 -6.81 -18.13 -6.46
N ILE A 37 -8.07 -18.45 -6.80
CA ILE A 37 -9.25 -17.62 -6.47
C ILE A 37 -9.52 -17.57 -4.96
N VAL A 38 -9.30 -18.67 -4.24
CA VAL A 38 -9.59 -18.76 -2.80
C VAL A 38 -8.56 -17.99 -1.96
N TYR A 39 -7.28 -17.99 -2.36
CA TYR A 39 -6.22 -17.29 -1.63
C TYR A 39 -6.02 -15.83 -2.09
N LEU A 40 -6.53 -15.45 -3.26
CA LEU A 40 -6.49 -14.09 -3.80
C LEU A 40 -6.98 -13.02 -2.81
N PRO A 41 -8.13 -13.19 -2.14
CA PRO A 41 -8.66 -12.19 -1.21
C PRO A 41 -7.70 -11.92 -0.05
N THR A 42 -7.06 -12.97 0.48
CA THR A 42 -6.11 -12.89 1.59
C THR A 42 -4.84 -12.16 1.18
N PHE A 43 -4.35 -12.42 -0.03
CA PHE A 43 -3.22 -11.73 -0.63
C PHE A 43 -3.52 -10.24 -0.84
N PHE A 44 -4.70 -9.93 -1.38
CA PHE A 44 -5.13 -8.56 -1.66
C PHE A 44 -5.42 -7.77 -0.38
N LEU A 45 -5.89 -8.44 0.68
CA LEU A 45 -6.10 -7.84 2.01
C LEU A 45 -4.80 -7.30 2.60
N GLN A 46 -3.69 -8.03 2.45
CA GLN A 46 -2.37 -7.56 2.87
C GLN A 46 -1.96 -6.30 2.10
N ASP A 47 -2.18 -6.25 0.79
CA ASP A 47 -1.85 -5.07 -0.02
C ASP A 47 -2.72 -3.86 0.32
N VAL A 48 -4.01 -4.07 0.57
CA VAL A 48 -4.93 -3.04 1.06
C VAL A 48 -4.48 -2.51 2.41
N PHE A 49 -4.00 -3.38 3.30
CA PHE A 49 -3.45 -2.99 4.59
C PHE A 49 -2.17 -2.16 4.42
N LEU A 50 -1.24 -2.59 3.57
CA LEU A 50 -0.01 -1.84 3.26
C LEU A 50 -0.33 -0.47 2.64
N ALA A 51 -1.29 -0.39 1.72
CA ALA A 51 -1.73 0.88 1.12
C ALA A 51 -2.36 1.82 2.17
N CYS A 52 -3.19 1.28 3.07
CA CYS A 52 -3.75 2.05 4.18
C CYS A 52 -2.65 2.56 5.12
N LEU A 53 -1.68 1.70 5.46
CA LEU A 53 -0.55 2.04 6.32
C LEU A 53 0.34 3.11 5.68
N ALA A 54 0.70 2.95 4.40
CA ALA A 54 1.49 3.91 3.64
C ALA A 54 0.81 5.29 3.65
N ARG A 55 -0.51 5.35 3.43
CA ARG A 55 -1.26 6.60 3.48
C ARG A 55 -1.32 7.22 4.88
N LEU A 56 -1.42 6.38 5.92
CA LEU A 56 -1.40 6.85 7.31
C LEU A 56 -0.04 7.45 7.66
N LEU A 57 1.05 6.78 7.26
CA LEU A 57 2.44 7.25 7.42
C LEU A 57 2.72 8.53 6.61
N LEU A 58 2.13 8.64 5.43
CA LEU A 58 2.24 9.81 4.54
C LEU A 58 1.33 10.97 4.93
N ARG A 59 0.48 10.83 5.96
CA ARG A 59 -0.41 11.91 6.41
C ARG A 59 0.45 13.01 7.06
N PRO A 60 0.42 14.25 6.56
CA PRO A 60 1.24 15.32 7.12
C PRO A 60 0.74 15.66 8.53
N ARG A 61 1.47 15.20 9.56
CA ARG A 61 1.27 15.60 10.96
C ARG A 61 2.60 16.09 11.51
N ARG A 62 2.61 17.29 12.12
CA ARG A 62 3.81 17.94 12.67
C ARG A 62 4.28 17.29 13.97
N THR A 63 4.56 16.00 13.94
CA THR A 63 5.01 15.21 15.08
C THR A 63 6.13 14.28 14.63
N ILE A 64 7.19 14.15 15.43
CA ILE A 64 8.34 13.24 15.22
C ILE A 64 7.95 11.84 14.70
N PRO A 65 6.92 11.14 15.21
CA PRO A 65 6.51 9.83 14.68
C PRO A 65 6.08 9.86 13.19
N SER A 66 5.60 11.00 12.70
CA SER A 66 5.22 11.15 11.28
C SER A 66 6.45 11.17 10.36
N PHE A 67 7.60 11.66 10.84
CA PHE A 67 8.84 11.67 10.07
C PHE A 67 9.45 10.28 9.99
N VAL A 68 9.48 9.54 11.11
CA VAL A 68 9.90 8.13 11.14
C VAL A 68 9.02 7.29 10.22
N GLY A 69 7.71 7.51 10.28
CA GLY A 69 6.75 6.88 9.38
C GLY A 69 7.03 7.18 7.91
N TYR A 70 7.33 8.43 7.56
CA TYR A 70 7.68 8.81 6.20
C TYR A 70 8.95 8.09 5.70
N ILE A 71 10.01 8.06 6.51
CA ILE A 71 11.26 7.38 6.16
C ILE A 71 11.02 5.88 5.94
N LEU A 72 10.27 5.23 6.85
CA LEU A 72 9.99 3.81 6.74
C LEU A 72 9.14 3.48 5.50
N ALA A 73 8.12 4.29 5.21
CA ALA A 73 7.32 4.16 3.99
C ALA A 73 8.18 4.35 2.74
N SER A 74 9.12 5.30 2.76
CA SER A 74 10.04 5.55 1.65
C SER A 74 10.97 4.36 1.41
N ILE A 75 11.55 3.79 2.46
CA ILE A 75 12.42 2.60 2.36
C ILE A 75 11.63 1.42 1.80
N LEU A 76 10.45 1.16 2.35
CA LEU A 76 9.59 0.07 1.88
C LEU A 76 9.24 0.25 0.40
N THR A 77 8.93 1.48 0.00
CA THR A 77 8.64 1.81 -1.41
C THR A 77 9.81 1.55 -2.33
N LEU A 78 11.03 1.93 -1.92
CA LEU A 78 12.24 1.69 -2.72
C LEU A 78 12.53 0.19 -2.86
N ILE A 79 12.36 -0.59 -1.79
CA ILE A 79 12.55 -2.04 -1.83
C ILE A 79 11.52 -2.69 -2.77
N THR A 80 10.24 -2.34 -2.62
CA THR A 80 9.17 -2.86 -3.48
C THR A 80 9.38 -2.47 -4.94
N PHE A 81 9.78 -1.22 -5.20
CA PHE A 81 10.08 -0.74 -6.55
C PHE A 81 11.28 -1.49 -7.17
N GLY A 82 12.35 -1.66 -6.40
CA GLY A 82 13.53 -2.40 -6.84
C GLY A 82 13.18 -3.84 -7.20
N GLY A 83 12.43 -4.54 -6.33
CA GLY A 83 11.95 -5.88 -6.61
C GLY A 83 11.07 -5.93 -7.86
N ALA A 84 10.03 -5.10 -7.92
CA ALA A 84 9.07 -5.10 -9.04
C ALA A 84 9.73 -4.81 -10.40
N SER A 85 10.63 -3.82 -10.45
CA SER A 85 11.33 -3.45 -11.69
C SER A 85 12.34 -4.52 -12.12
N SER A 86 13.06 -5.13 -11.17
CA SER A 86 13.98 -6.24 -11.44
C SER A 86 13.24 -7.44 -12.00
N GLU A 87 12.18 -7.91 -11.33
CA GLU A 87 11.42 -9.08 -11.78
C GLU A 87 10.77 -8.83 -13.13
N LEU A 88 10.17 -7.65 -13.36
CA LEU A 88 9.57 -7.31 -14.67
C LEU A 88 10.61 -7.23 -15.78
N GLY A 89 11.74 -6.58 -15.51
CA GLY A 89 12.80 -6.39 -16.48
C GLY A 89 13.42 -7.71 -16.90
N PHE A 90 13.71 -8.57 -15.92
CA PHE A 90 14.27 -9.90 -16.13
C PHE A 90 13.27 -10.82 -16.84
N TYR A 91 12.02 -10.85 -16.38
CA TYR A 91 10.96 -11.63 -17.03
C TYR A 91 10.76 -11.25 -18.50
N TYR A 92 10.77 -9.95 -18.80
CA TYR A 92 10.61 -9.46 -20.17
C TYR A 92 11.72 -9.93 -21.12
N LYS A 93 12.95 -10.06 -20.61
CA LYS A 93 14.13 -10.38 -21.41
C LYS A 93 14.43 -11.87 -21.48
N THR A 94 14.35 -12.56 -20.35
CA THR A 94 14.76 -13.96 -20.21
C THR A 94 13.57 -14.91 -20.19
N GLY A 95 12.36 -14.41 -19.90
CA GLY A 95 11.13 -15.22 -19.78
C GLY A 95 11.07 -16.07 -18.51
N GLY A 96 12.08 -15.96 -17.63
CA GLY A 96 12.22 -16.70 -16.38
C GLY A 96 11.94 -15.84 -15.14
N GLU A 97 11.83 -16.51 -13.99
CA GLU A 97 11.66 -15.89 -12.67
C GLU A 97 13.03 -15.65 -12.01
N ILE A 98 13.15 -14.60 -11.19
CA ILE A 98 14.37 -14.36 -10.42
C ILE A 98 14.33 -15.29 -9.19
N GLU A 99 15.19 -16.30 -9.16
CA GLU A 99 15.39 -17.12 -7.98
C GLU A 99 16.23 -16.35 -6.95
N TRP A 100 15.54 -15.63 -6.06
CA TRP A 100 16.17 -14.80 -5.03
C TRP A 100 17.06 -15.59 -4.06
N ILE A 101 16.89 -16.91 -3.98
CA ILE A 101 17.73 -17.79 -3.15
C ILE A 101 19.15 -17.91 -3.68
N ASP A 102 19.31 -17.83 -5.00
CA ASP A 102 20.60 -17.83 -5.68
C ASP A 102 21.10 -16.41 -5.96
N ALA A 103 20.40 -15.39 -5.44
CA ALA A 103 20.79 -14.01 -5.67
C ALA A 103 22.12 -13.62 -5.04
N GLY A 104 22.58 -14.38 -4.04
CA GLY A 104 23.93 -14.26 -3.50
C GLY A 104 25.01 -14.61 -4.53
N ASP A 105 24.73 -15.51 -5.46
CA ASP A 105 25.65 -15.90 -6.52
C ASP A 105 25.74 -14.83 -7.62
N PHE A 106 24.74 -13.95 -7.73
CA PHE A 106 24.81 -12.78 -8.60
C PHE A 106 25.82 -11.72 -8.14
N VAL A 107 26.33 -11.79 -6.92
CA VAL A 107 27.41 -10.91 -6.44
C VAL A 107 28.77 -11.34 -7.03
N ASN A 108 28.88 -12.57 -7.51
CA ASN A 108 30.06 -13.03 -8.25
C ASN A 108 30.09 -12.40 -9.65
N GLY A 109 31.28 -12.14 -10.20
CA GLY A 109 31.47 -11.33 -11.41
C GLY A 109 30.71 -11.82 -12.66
N GLU A 110 30.39 -13.10 -12.73
CA GLU A 110 29.61 -13.69 -13.82
C GLU A 110 28.11 -13.37 -13.71
N GLY A 111 27.55 -13.45 -12.50
CA GLY A 111 26.17 -13.06 -12.25
C GLY A 111 25.94 -11.55 -12.27
N LEU A 112 26.94 -10.75 -11.89
CA LEU A 112 26.92 -9.29 -12.10
C LEU A 112 26.84 -8.93 -13.58
N ASN A 113 27.54 -9.66 -14.47
CA ASN A 113 27.45 -9.41 -15.91
C ASN A 113 26.07 -9.72 -16.48
N VAL A 114 25.41 -10.77 -15.97
CA VAL A 114 24.01 -11.08 -16.33
C VAL A 114 23.09 -9.95 -15.85
N LEU A 115 23.21 -9.50 -14.60
CA LEU A 115 22.42 -8.37 -14.09
C LEU A 115 22.65 -7.07 -14.88
N VAL A 116 23.90 -6.78 -15.25
CA VAL A 116 24.25 -5.60 -16.04
C VAL A 116 23.73 -5.72 -17.47
N SER A 117 23.79 -6.90 -18.09
CA SER A 117 23.20 -7.15 -19.42
C SER A 117 21.68 -6.94 -19.41
N GLU A 118 21.03 -7.41 -18.36
CA GLU A 118 19.57 -7.33 -18.19
C GLU A 118 19.08 -5.99 -17.61
N SER A 119 19.99 -5.12 -17.18
CA SER A 119 19.69 -3.80 -16.61
C SER A 119 18.82 -2.92 -17.53
N SER A 120 18.94 -3.09 -18.85
CA SER A 120 18.11 -2.39 -19.83
C SER A 120 16.62 -2.71 -19.68
N GLY A 121 16.27 -3.97 -19.40
CA GLY A 121 14.88 -4.37 -19.13
C GLY A 121 14.37 -3.80 -17.82
N VAL A 122 15.21 -3.80 -16.78
CA VAL A 122 14.90 -3.25 -15.46
C VAL A 122 14.64 -1.74 -15.54
N LEU A 123 15.45 -1.01 -16.31
CA LEU A 123 15.27 0.43 -16.52
C LEU A 123 13.96 0.73 -17.26
N VAL A 124 13.61 -0.05 -18.28
CA VAL A 124 12.34 0.12 -19.00
C VAL A 124 11.15 -0.14 -18.06
N ALA A 125 11.19 -1.22 -17.28
CA ALA A 125 10.16 -1.53 -16.29
C ALA A 125 10.03 -0.43 -15.22
N ALA A 126 11.15 0.07 -14.71
CA ALA A 126 11.21 1.19 -13.78
C ALA A 126 10.55 2.45 -14.37
N LEU A 127 10.85 2.80 -15.62
CA LEU A 127 10.24 3.95 -16.31
C LEU A 127 8.72 3.77 -16.47
N ILE A 128 8.25 2.58 -16.82
CA ILE A 128 6.82 2.27 -16.92
C ILE A 128 6.14 2.50 -15.57
N ILE A 129 6.70 1.96 -14.48
CA ILE A 129 6.16 2.15 -13.13
C ILE A 129 6.09 3.64 -12.77
N ILE A 130 7.15 4.42 -13.07
CA ILE A 130 7.17 5.87 -12.81
C ILE A 130 6.09 6.60 -13.60
N ILE A 131 5.95 6.32 -14.90
CA ILE A 131 4.97 6.96 -15.79
C ILE A 131 3.54 6.65 -15.32
N VAL A 132 3.25 5.38 -15.04
CA VAL A 132 1.92 4.95 -14.56
C VAL A 132 1.62 5.57 -13.20
N SER A 133 2.61 5.66 -12.31
CA SER A 133 2.47 6.33 -11.01
C SER A 133 2.16 7.81 -11.16
N TRP A 134 2.85 8.49 -12.07
CA TRP A 134 2.63 9.90 -12.36
C TRP A 134 1.21 10.17 -12.87
N PHE A 135 0.67 9.28 -13.69
CA PHE A 135 -0.69 9.42 -14.22
C PHE A 135 -1.76 9.09 -13.18
N THR A 136 -1.56 8.01 -12.42
CA THR A 136 -2.57 7.50 -11.47
C THR A 136 -2.59 8.22 -10.12
N GLN A 137 -1.58 9.04 -9.81
CA GLN A 137 -1.42 9.68 -8.49
C GLN A 137 -2.65 10.41 -7.97
N THR A 138 -3.32 11.18 -8.83
CA THR A 138 -4.47 11.99 -8.41
C THR A 138 -5.69 11.11 -8.18
N LEU A 139 -5.86 10.08 -9.02
CA LEU A 139 -6.99 9.16 -8.95
C LEU A 139 -6.89 8.28 -7.68
N LEU A 140 -5.74 7.65 -7.47
CA LEU A 140 -5.49 6.76 -6.33
C LEU A 140 -5.59 7.52 -5.01
N TYR A 141 -4.98 8.70 -4.93
CA TYR A 141 -5.03 9.51 -3.72
C TYR A 141 -6.47 9.96 -3.38
N ARG A 142 -7.30 10.28 -4.38
CA ARG A 142 -8.72 10.62 -4.16
C ARG A 142 -9.54 9.39 -3.77
N PHE A 143 -9.41 8.29 -4.51
CA PHE A 143 -10.18 7.07 -4.30
C PHE A 143 -10.00 6.52 -2.89
N VAL A 144 -8.75 6.32 -2.47
CA VAL A 144 -8.45 5.81 -1.12
C VAL A 144 -8.84 6.82 -0.04
N GLY A 145 -8.85 8.12 -0.36
CA GLY A 145 -9.31 9.16 0.57
C GLY A 145 -10.80 9.10 0.82
N ASN A 146 -11.56 8.87 -0.24
CA ASN A 146 -13.00 8.69 -0.18
C ASN A 146 -13.35 7.39 0.57
N LEU A 147 -12.63 6.30 0.32
CA LEU A 147 -12.81 5.04 1.05
C LEU A 147 -12.59 5.19 2.55
N ILE A 148 -11.45 5.76 2.96
CA ILE A 148 -11.13 5.96 4.39
C ILE A 148 -12.12 6.92 5.04
N SER A 149 -12.51 7.99 4.34
CA SER A 149 -13.50 8.95 4.85
C SER A 149 -14.89 8.32 4.99
N GLY A 150 -15.26 7.45 4.05
CA GLY A 150 -16.50 6.68 4.12
C GLY A 150 -16.51 5.70 5.29
N LEU A 151 -15.43 4.93 5.45
CA LEU A 151 -15.25 4.01 6.59
C LEU A 151 -15.26 4.76 7.91
N GLY A 152 -14.56 5.88 8.01
CA GLY A 152 -14.51 6.70 9.22
C GLY A 152 -15.89 7.19 9.65
N LYS A 153 -16.75 7.60 8.70
CA LYS A 153 -18.14 8.00 8.99
C LYS A 153 -18.99 6.83 9.49
N HIS A 154 -18.84 5.64 8.90
CA HIS A 154 -19.55 4.45 9.36
C HIS A 154 -19.11 4.03 10.77
N ILE A 155 -17.81 4.01 11.04
CA ILE A 155 -17.28 3.64 12.35
C ILE A 155 -17.69 4.66 13.41
N ALA A 156 -17.62 5.96 13.09
CA ALA A 156 -18.07 7.02 14.00
C ALA A 156 -19.56 6.91 14.31
N SER A 157 -20.41 6.64 13.30
CA SER A 157 -21.85 6.44 13.48
C SER A 157 -22.16 5.23 14.36
N VAL A 158 -21.47 4.11 14.17
CA VAL A 158 -21.63 2.92 15.01
C VAL A 158 -21.13 3.16 16.43
N ALA A 159 -20.01 3.87 16.59
CA ALA A 159 -19.47 4.24 17.90
C ALA A 159 -20.39 5.19 18.66
N GLU A 160 -21.00 6.17 18.00
CA GLU A 160 -22.00 7.06 18.60
C GLU A 160 -23.29 6.31 18.94
N TYR A 161 -23.75 5.40 18.08
CA TYR A 161 -24.91 4.54 18.35
C TYR A 161 -24.69 3.62 19.57
N LEU A 162 -23.50 3.02 19.67
CA LEU A 162 -23.13 2.19 20.82
C LEU A 162 -22.91 3.04 22.08
N GLY A 163 -22.28 4.21 21.95
CA GLY A 163 -22.04 5.14 23.06
C GLY A 163 -23.32 5.74 23.64
N THR A 164 -24.30 6.05 22.79
CA THR A 164 -25.64 6.49 23.22
C THR A 164 -26.44 5.37 23.88
N LYS A 165 -26.26 4.12 23.44
CA LYS A 165 -26.89 2.95 24.08
C LYS A 165 -26.23 2.56 25.41
N ILE A 166 -24.93 2.81 25.57
CA ILE A 166 -24.15 2.48 26.78
C ILE A 166 -24.24 3.57 27.86
N ARG A 167 -24.56 4.83 27.51
CA ARG A 167 -24.72 5.91 28.51
C ARG A 167 -26.06 5.75 29.23
N PRO A 168 -26.10 5.32 30.52
CA PRO A 168 -27.35 5.31 31.27
C PRO A 168 -27.79 6.76 31.44
N GLN A 169 -29.10 6.99 31.30
CA GLN A 169 -29.78 8.22 31.70
C GLN A 169 -29.28 8.70 33.06
N LYS A 170 -28.43 9.73 33.06
CA LYS A 170 -28.19 10.52 34.27
C LYS A 170 -29.46 11.35 34.45
N HIS A 171 -30.44 10.79 35.13
CA HIS A 171 -31.69 11.46 35.48
C HIS A 171 -31.34 12.83 36.06
N VAL A 172 -31.74 13.87 35.35
CA VAL A 172 -31.77 15.23 35.86
C VAL A 172 -32.82 15.23 36.98
N GLN A 173 -32.36 15.14 38.22
CA GLN A 173 -33.20 15.38 39.40
C GLN A 173 -33.57 16.87 39.38
N HIS A 174 -34.85 17.13 39.14
CA HIS A 174 -35.42 18.47 39.11
C HIS A 174 -35.52 19.01 40.54
N ASP A 175 -34.98 20.21 40.73
CA ASP A 175 -35.03 21.02 41.95
C ASP A 175 -36.47 21.55 42.17
N PRO A 176 -37.06 21.47 43.38
CA PRO A 176 -38.15 22.34 43.76
C PRO A 176 -37.64 23.44 44.68
N LYS A 177 -37.81 24.69 44.19
CA LYS A 177 -37.80 25.93 44.96
C LYS A 177 -38.28 25.75 46.39
N MET A 178 -37.50 26.24 47.36
CA MET A 178 -38.08 26.71 48.61
C MET A 178 -37.51 28.09 48.95
N SER A 179 -38.46 29.01 49.06
CA SER A 179 -38.40 30.43 49.33
C SER A 179 -37.74 30.77 50.67
N SER A 180 -36.90 31.80 50.65
CA SER A 180 -36.52 32.66 51.78
C SER A 180 -37.76 33.21 52.50
N PRO A 181 -37.66 33.58 53.80
CA PRO A 181 -36.94 34.80 54.21
C PRO A 181 -35.68 34.53 55.04
#